data_AF-A0AAE0FNG4-F1
#
_entry.id   AF-A0AAE0FNG4-F1
#
_cell.length_a   1.000
_cell.length_b   1.000
_cell.length_c   1.000
_cell.angle_alpha   90.00
_cell.angle_beta   90.00
_cell.angle_gamma   90.00
#
_symmetry.space_group_name_H-M   'P 1'
#
loop_
_entity.id
_entity.type
_entity.pdbx_description
1 polymer ?
#
loop_
_entity_poly.entity_id
_entity_poly.type
_entity_poly.pdbx_seq_one_letter_code
_entity_poly.pdbx_strand_id
1 'polypeptide(L)'
;MANPRDDHMDNAARKRVQVVVLGDFGRSPRMQYHALSLATQAGFQVDVVAYAESKPWDAVSQCNKIFMRPIHSAKPNKLPRALSLVLKVIYQVSQLLWMLIFRLRRAEYIVLQTPPCIPTFMVCQLACLLRGTRLIVDWHNFGYSLLAYSLHARHPLLRIATWYERRFARYAHAHMCVTHAMKERLITWGLAPASIHVMHDRPAPWFARATLADTHELLTRISPHLGVLAERPEVEADGFTLDPTWADPISRVLGLDLLEPGSTVLTQHP
;
A
#
# COMPACT_ATOMS: atom_id res chain seq x y z
N MET A 1 41.52 -20.54 9.23
CA MET A 1 41.68 -19.34 8.37
C MET A 1 40.52 -19.34 7.39
N ALA A 2 39.58 -18.41 7.52
CA ALA A 2 38.45 -18.28 6.60
C ALA A 2 38.96 -17.78 5.24
N ASN A 3 38.42 -18.33 4.15
CA ASN A 3 38.80 -18.01 2.77
C ASN A 3 38.25 -16.61 2.41
N PRO A 4 39.06 -15.66 1.90
CA PRO A 4 38.60 -14.31 1.56
C PRO A 4 37.41 -14.26 0.59
N ARG A 5 37.20 -15.32 -0.21
CA ARG A 5 36.05 -15.44 -1.12
C ARG A 5 34.73 -15.68 -0.40
N ASP A 6 34.74 -16.37 0.74
CA ASP A 6 33.55 -16.64 1.54
C ASP A 6 33.09 -15.37 2.27
N ASP A 7 34.04 -14.57 2.78
CA ASP A 7 33.77 -13.28 3.42
C ASP A 7 33.13 -12.25 2.47
N HIS A 8 33.55 -12.23 1.19
CA HIS A 8 32.95 -11.36 0.17
C HIS A 8 31.52 -11.80 -0.22
N MET A 9 31.25 -13.11 -0.29
CA MET A 9 29.90 -13.63 -0.58
C MET A 9 28.92 -13.37 0.58
N ASP A 10 29.39 -13.52 1.83
CA ASP A 10 28.59 -13.23 3.03
C ASP A 10 28.32 -11.73 3.22
N ASN A 11 29.31 -10.87 2.95
CA ASN A 11 29.13 -9.41 3.00
C ASN A 11 28.19 -8.91 1.87
N ALA A 12 28.26 -9.52 0.69
CA ALA A 12 27.34 -9.20 -0.41
C ALA A 12 25.89 -9.65 -0.13
N ALA A 13 25.69 -10.74 0.61
CA ALA A 13 24.36 -11.17 1.07
C ALA A 13 23.78 -10.23 2.14
N ARG A 14 24.64 -9.72 3.05
CA ARG A 14 24.29 -8.72 4.08
C ARG A 14 23.97 -7.31 3.54
N LYS A 15 24.15 -7.08 2.24
CA LYS A 15 23.75 -5.83 1.59
C LYS A 15 22.65 -6.02 0.57
N ARG A 16 21.76 -7.01 0.73
CA ARG A 16 20.62 -7.21 -0.17
C ARG A 16 19.28 -7.27 0.55
N VAL A 17 18.26 -6.65 -0.05
CA VAL A 17 16.86 -6.72 0.38
C VAL A 17 15.99 -7.15 -0.79
N GLN A 18 15.03 -8.03 -0.51
CA GLN A 18 13.99 -8.41 -1.49
C GLN A 18 12.71 -7.67 -1.13
N VAL A 19 12.18 -6.88 -2.06
CA VAL A 19 10.90 -6.18 -1.91
C VAL A 19 9.85 -6.95 -2.70
N VAL A 20 8.89 -7.57 -2.02
CA VAL A 20 7.88 -8.44 -2.62
C VAL A 20 6.53 -7.74 -2.65
N VAL A 21 5.97 -7.60 -3.85
CA VAL A 21 4.69 -6.93 -4.11
C VAL A 21 3.87 -7.79 -5.08
N LEU A 22 2.79 -8.42 -4.61
CA LEU A 22 1.84 -9.12 -5.50
C LEU A 22 0.87 -8.12 -6.16
N GLY A 23 1.43 -7.15 -6.88
CA GLY A 23 0.72 -6.07 -7.57
C GLY A 23 1.64 -5.35 -8.54
N ASP A 24 1.09 -4.40 -9.29
CA ASP A 24 1.87 -3.57 -10.22
C ASP A 24 2.72 -2.56 -9.44
N PHE A 25 4.04 -2.73 -9.50
CA PHE A 25 4.98 -1.92 -8.74
C PHE A 25 4.97 -0.46 -9.18
N GLY A 26 4.79 -0.18 -10.47
CA GLY A 26 4.70 1.18 -10.99
C GLY A 26 3.54 1.98 -10.41
N ARG A 27 2.52 1.30 -9.89
CA ARG A 27 1.33 1.89 -9.23
C ARG A 27 1.38 1.83 -7.70
N SER A 28 2.52 1.46 -7.12
CA SER A 28 2.71 1.42 -5.66
C SER A 28 3.75 2.47 -5.21
N PRO A 29 3.33 3.75 -5.00
CA PRO A 29 4.19 4.81 -4.49
C PRO A 29 4.95 4.42 -3.22
N ARG A 30 4.27 3.79 -2.26
CA ARG A 30 4.88 3.34 -1.00
C ARG A 30 6.03 2.37 -1.22
N MET A 31 5.83 1.34 -2.03
CA MET A 31 6.87 0.33 -2.24
C MET A 31 8.03 0.88 -3.08
N GLN A 32 7.75 1.83 -3.99
CA GLN A 32 8.78 2.60 -4.68
C GLN A 32 9.62 3.45 -3.71
N TYR A 33 9.00 4.11 -2.73
CA TYR A 33 9.72 4.82 -1.67
C TYR A 33 10.58 3.89 -0.82
N HIS A 34 10.04 2.76 -0.39
CA HIS A 34 10.81 1.78 0.37
C HIS A 34 12.01 1.27 -0.43
N ALA A 35 11.82 0.90 -1.70
CA ALA A 35 12.92 0.45 -2.55
C ALA A 35 14.00 1.54 -2.72
N LEU A 36 13.59 2.79 -2.95
CA LEU A 36 14.52 3.91 -3.13
C LEU A 36 15.28 4.24 -1.84
N SER A 37 14.60 4.30 -0.69
CA SER A 37 15.23 4.57 0.61
C SER A 37 16.22 3.45 0.98
N LEU A 38 15.84 2.18 0.79
CA LEU A 38 16.74 1.05 1.02
C LEU A 38 18.00 1.12 0.15
N ALA A 39 17.85 1.52 -1.13
CA ALA A 39 18.96 1.61 -2.06
C ALA A 39 19.90 2.81 -1.81
N THR A 40 19.33 3.98 -1.54
CA THR A 40 20.06 5.26 -1.50
C THR A 40 20.54 5.61 -0.11
N GLN A 41 19.70 5.45 0.91
CA GLN A 41 20.01 5.85 2.30
C GLN A 41 20.68 4.72 3.06
N ALA A 42 20.14 3.50 2.96
CA ALA A 42 20.67 2.33 3.66
C ALA A 42 21.73 1.57 2.85
N GLY A 43 21.90 1.89 1.56
CA GLY A 43 22.97 1.35 0.72
C GLY A 43 22.80 -0.11 0.30
N PHE A 44 21.61 -0.68 0.42
CA PHE A 44 21.30 -2.05 0.00
C PHE A 44 21.18 -2.17 -1.53
N GLN A 45 21.42 -3.36 -2.04
CA GLN A 45 20.92 -3.79 -3.35
C GLN A 45 19.50 -4.33 -3.17
N VAL A 46 18.57 -3.84 -3.98
CA VAL A 46 17.14 -4.13 -3.84
C VAL A 46 16.67 -4.96 -5.02
N ASP A 47 16.21 -6.17 -4.77
CA ASP A 47 15.51 -6.98 -5.78
C ASP A 47 14.00 -6.81 -5.59
N VAL A 48 13.32 -6.19 -6.55
CA VAL A 48 11.88 -5.94 -6.51
C VAL A 48 11.14 -7.06 -7.23
N VAL A 49 10.48 -7.95 -6.48
CA VAL A 49 9.66 -9.04 -6.99
C VAL A 49 8.21 -8.58 -7.10
N ALA A 50 7.79 -8.18 -8.30
CA ALA A 50 6.48 -7.59 -8.52
C ALA A 50 5.94 -7.76 -9.94
N TYR A 51 4.67 -7.43 -10.17
CA TYR A 51 4.17 -7.27 -11.53
C TYR A 51 4.78 -5.97 -12.12
N ALA A 52 5.22 -6.05 -13.37
CA ALA A 52 5.87 -4.94 -14.08
C ALA A 52 4.99 -4.50 -15.25
N GLU A 53 3.78 -4.02 -14.93
CA GLU A 53 2.79 -3.60 -15.94
C GLU A 53 2.91 -2.11 -16.25
N SER A 54 3.22 -1.29 -15.24
CA SER A 54 3.46 0.15 -15.39
C SER A 54 4.93 0.50 -15.12
N LYS A 55 5.42 1.55 -15.80
CA LYS A 55 6.78 2.07 -15.58
C LYS A 55 6.88 2.68 -14.16
N PRO A 56 7.88 2.27 -13.34
CA PRO A 56 8.18 2.95 -12.07
C PRO A 56 8.68 4.37 -12.31
N TRP A 57 8.70 5.19 -11.26
CA TRP A 57 9.25 6.54 -11.32
C TRP A 57 10.71 6.55 -11.79
N ASP A 58 11.13 7.64 -12.42
CA ASP A 58 12.47 7.74 -13.00
C ASP A 58 13.57 7.57 -11.94
N ALA A 59 13.38 8.11 -10.74
CA ALA A 59 14.32 7.93 -9.63
C ALA A 59 14.56 6.45 -9.26
N VAL A 60 13.53 5.61 -9.37
CA VAL A 60 13.64 4.17 -9.12
C VAL A 60 14.25 3.46 -10.33
N SER A 61 13.81 3.81 -11.53
CA SER A 61 14.25 3.21 -12.79
C SER A 61 15.72 3.50 -13.12
N GLN A 62 16.22 4.67 -12.71
CA GLN A 62 17.60 5.11 -12.94
C GLN A 62 18.55 4.67 -11.80
N CYS A 63 18.03 4.10 -10.71
CA CYS A 63 18.85 3.66 -9.59
C CYS A 63 19.56 2.34 -9.91
N ASN A 64 20.90 2.37 -10.00
CA ASN A 64 21.73 1.20 -10.32
C ASN A 64 21.74 0.08 -9.25
N LYS A 65 21.12 0.31 -8.10
CA LYS A 65 21.01 -0.67 -7.00
C LYS A 65 19.64 -1.36 -6.95
N ILE A 66 18.67 -0.92 -7.75
CA ILE A 66 17.32 -1.48 -7.77
C ILE A 66 17.17 -2.36 -9.01
N PHE A 67 16.82 -3.62 -8.80
CA PHE A 67 16.69 -4.62 -9.84
C PHE A 67 15.26 -5.13 -9.89
N MET A 68 14.55 -4.87 -10.98
CA MET A 68 13.22 -5.41 -11.21
C MET A 68 13.30 -6.91 -11.52
N ARG A 69 12.48 -7.69 -10.81
CA ARG A 69 12.36 -9.15 -10.91
C ARG A 69 10.90 -9.49 -11.21
N PRO A 70 10.47 -9.32 -12.48
CA PRO A 70 9.06 -9.40 -12.82
C PRO A 70 8.49 -10.79 -12.54
N ILE A 71 7.33 -10.81 -11.91
CA ILE A 71 6.46 -11.97 -11.77
C ILE A 71 5.21 -11.75 -12.62
N HIS A 72 4.43 -12.80 -12.85
CA HIS A 72 3.29 -12.74 -13.77
C HIS A 72 2.00 -13.12 -13.04
N SER A 73 0.91 -12.43 -13.34
CA SER A 73 -0.40 -12.86 -12.89
C SER A 73 -0.85 -14.09 -13.66
N ALA A 74 -1.57 -15.00 -13.01
CA ALA A 74 -2.16 -16.15 -13.69
C ALA A 74 -3.17 -15.66 -14.74
N LYS A 75 -3.10 -16.20 -15.95
CA LYS A 75 -4.03 -15.86 -17.04
C LYS A 75 -5.46 -16.28 -16.66
N PRO A 76 -6.49 -15.54 -17.10
CA PRO A 76 -7.87 -15.95 -16.88
C PRO A 76 -8.16 -17.25 -17.62
N ASN A 77 -8.73 -18.22 -16.89
CA ASN A 77 -9.10 -19.52 -17.43
C ASN A 77 -10.63 -19.66 -17.45
N LYS A 78 -11.17 -20.47 -18.37
CA LYS A 78 -12.61 -20.76 -18.50
C LYS A 78 -13.15 -21.72 -17.42
N LEU A 79 -12.36 -22.04 -16.40
CA LEU A 79 -12.71 -22.99 -15.35
C LEU A 79 -13.69 -22.39 -14.34
N PRO A 80 -14.42 -23.22 -13.57
CA PRO A 80 -15.25 -22.74 -12.46
C PRO A 80 -14.45 -21.83 -11.51
N ARG A 81 -15.10 -20.78 -11.00
CA ARG A 81 -14.44 -19.72 -10.21
C ARG A 81 -13.56 -20.26 -9.09
N ALA A 82 -14.05 -21.24 -8.32
CA ALA A 82 -13.30 -21.84 -7.23
C ALA A 82 -12.01 -22.53 -7.70
N LEU A 83 -12.08 -23.36 -8.76
CA LEU A 83 -10.92 -24.05 -9.30
C LEU A 83 -9.91 -23.06 -9.92
N SER A 84 -10.40 -22.03 -10.61
CA SER A 84 -9.57 -20.94 -11.16
C SER A 84 -8.79 -20.22 -10.06
N LEU A 85 -9.43 -19.92 -8.92
CA LEU A 85 -8.76 -19.32 -7.76
C LEU A 85 -7.69 -20.23 -7.15
N VAL A 86 -7.98 -21.52 -7.00
CA VAL A 86 -7.01 -22.49 -6.46
C VAL A 86 -5.79 -22.61 -7.38
N LEU A 87 -6.01 -22.75 -8.69
CA LEU A 87 -4.91 -22.80 -9.66
C LEU A 87 -4.10 -21.50 -9.69
N LYS A 88 -4.76 -20.34 -9.57
CA LYS A 88 -4.08 -19.05 -9.45
C LYS A 88 -3.19 -19.00 -8.22
N VAL A 89 -3.67 -19.46 -7.06
CA VAL A 89 -2.88 -19.52 -5.83
C VAL A 89 -1.69 -20.48 -5.98
N ILE A 90 -1.89 -21.67 -6.54
CA ILE A 90 -0.80 -22.64 -6.79
C ILE A 90 0.27 -22.04 -7.71
N TYR A 91 -0.15 -21.41 -8.80
CA TYR A 91 0.77 -20.74 -9.72
C TYR A 91 1.59 -19.64 -9.02
N GLN A 92 0.93 -18.81 -8.21
CA GLN A 92 1.60 -17.76 -7.42
C GLN A 92 2.57 -18.35 -6.39
N VAL A 93 2.20 -19.42 -5.68
CA VAL A 93 3.08 -20.13 -4.75
C VAL A 93 4.34 -20.62 -5.46
N SER A 94 4.16 -21.38 -6.55
CA SER A 94 5.27 -21.96 -7.31
C SER A 94 6.20 -20.89 -7.86
N GLN A 95 5.65 -19.81 -8.41
CA GLN A 95 6.44 -18.71 -8.96
C GLN A 95 7.22 -17.97 -7.88
N LEU A 96 6.60 -17.64 -6.74
CA LEU A 96 7.28 -16.95 -5.64
C LEU A 96 8.35 -17.84 -4.99
N LEU A 97 8.09 -19.14 -4.80
CA LEU A 97 9.10 -20.08 -4.29
C LEU A 97 10.29 -20.19 -5.24
N TRP A 98 10.02 -20.37 -6.55
CA TRP A 98 11.06 -20.37 -7.58
C TRP A 98 11.92 -19.12 -7.53
N MET A 99 11.28 -17.95 -7.44
CA MET A 99 11.97 -16.66 -7.42
C MET A 99 12.81 -16.48 -6.14
N LEU A 100 12.20 -16.64 -4.96
CA LEU A 100 12.85 -16.31 -3.69
C LEU A 100 13.90 -17.34 -3.27
N ILE A 101 13.70 -18.62 -3.59
CA ILE A 101 14.57 -19.71 -3.15
C ILE A 101 15.64 -20.02 -4.19
N PHE A 102 15.25 -20.20 -5.46
CA PHE A 102 16.14 -20.75 -6.48
C PHE A 102 16.76 -19.70 -7.40
N ARG A 103 16.01 -18.65 -7.78
CA ARG A 103 16.47 -17.68 -8.78
C ARG A 103 17.28 -16.54 -8.18
N LEU A 104 16.86 -16.01 -7.02
CA LEU A 104 17.47 -14.82 -6.41
C LEU A 104 18.55 -15.17 -5.40
N ARG A 105 19.53 -14.26 -5.27
CA ARG A 105 20.63 -14.37 -4.30
C ARG A 105 20.19 -14.14 -2.87
N ARG A 106 20.97 -14.70 -1.93
CA ARG A 106 21.04 -14.36 -0.49
C ARG A 106 20.52 -12.96 -0.18
N ALA A 107 19.41 -12.76 0.53
CA ALA A 107 19.01 -11.44 1.03
C ALA A 107 19.02 -11.42 2.56
N GLU A 108 19.29 -10.27 3.17
CA GLU A 108 19.20 -10.12 4.62
C GLU A 108 17.75 -9.96 5.07
N TYR A 109 16.99 -9.13 4.33
CA TYR A 109 15.59 -8.86 4.60
C TYR A 109 14.70 -9.18 3.40
N ILE A 110 13.48 -9.64 3.70
CA ILE A 110 12.36 -9.67 2.76
C ILE A 110 11.34 -8.67 3.28
N VAL A 111 11.02 -7.64 2.51
CA VAL A 111 9.97 -6.67 2.79
C VAL A 111 8.76 -7.04 1.96
N LEU A 112 7.68 -7.48 2.60
CA LEU A 112 6.46 -7.92 1.94
C LEU A 112 5.35 -6.88 2.07
N GLN A 113 4.83 -6.40 0.95
CA GLN A 113 3.62 -5.58 0.94
C GLN A 113 2.37 -6.47 1.12
N THR A 114 1.48 -6.06 2.02
CA THR A 114 0.11 -6.60 2.10
C THR A 114 -0.90 -5.56 1.66
N PRO A 115 -2.07 -5.98 1.14
CA PRO A 115 -2.43 -7.32 0.66
C PRO A 115 -1.85 -7.60 -0.76
N PRO A 116 -1.96 -8.84 -1.29
CA PRO A 116 -2.55 -10.06 -0.70
C PRO A 116 -1.64 -10.77 0.32
N CYS A 117 -2.25 -11.39 1.34
CA CYS A 117 -1.55 -12.17 2.38
C CYS A 117 -1.50 -13.67 2.07
N ILE A 118 -2.52 -14.20 1.37
CA ILE A 118 -2.56 -15.57 0.86
C ILE A 118 -2.12 -15.52 -0.61
N PRO A 119 -1.11 -16.30 -1.05
CA PRO A 119 -0.28 -17.25 -0.30
C PRO A 119 1.06 -16.67 0.20
N THR A 120 1.30 -15.38 -0.01
CA THR A 120 2.60 -14.69 0.16
C THR A 120 3.22 -14.88 1.53
N PHE A 121 2.43 -14.84 2.61
CA PHE A 121 2.92 -14.98 3.98
C PHE A 121 3.67 -16.30 4.17
N MET A 122 3.03 -17.41 3.84
CA MET A 122 3.61 -18.74 3.97
C MET A 122 4.87 -18.87 3.10
N VAL A 123 4.82 -18.39 1.86
CA VAL A 123 5.96 -18.49 0.93
C VAL A 123 7.16 -17.68 1.41
N CYS A 124 6.94 -16.43 1.85
CA CYS A 124 8.02 -15.58 2.34
C CYS A 124 8.59 -16.13 3.65
N GLN A 125 7.76 -16.65 4.55
CA GLN A 125 8.23 -17.27 5.79
C GLN A 125 9.06 -18.53 5.53
N LEU A 126 8.62 -19.38 4.59
CA LEU A 126 9.39 -20.55 4.19
C LEU A 126 10.74 -20.14 3.58
N ALA A 127 10.74 -19.14 2.71
CA ALA A 127 11.98 -18.59 2.15
C ALA A 127 12.91 -18.03 3.25
N CYS A 128 12.34 -17.34 4.25
CA CYS A 128 13.08 -16.83 5.41
C CYS A 128 13.69 -17.96 6.25
N LEU A 129 12.93 -19.02 6.51
CA LEU A 129 13.40 -20.17 7.27
C LEU A 129 14.54 -20.89 6.54
N LEU A 130 14.38 -21.18 5.25
CA LEU A 130 15.37 -21.92 4.46
C LEU A 130 16.66 -21.13 4.21
N ARG A 131 16.58 -19.80 4.15
CA ARG A 131 17.71 -18.94 3.77
C ARG A 131 18.22 -18.09 4.93
N GLY A 132 17.69 -18.27 6.14
CA GLY A 132 18.04 -17.46 7.31
C GLY A 132 17.92 -15.95 7.04
N THR A 133 16.80 -15.53 6.46
CA THR A 133 16.50 -14.11 6.18
C THR A 133 15.40 -13.61 7.11
N ARG A 134 15.30 -12.29 7.32
CA ARG A 134 14.31 -11.70 8.23
C ARG A 134 13.14 -11.13 7.44
N LEU A 135 11.93 -11.53 7.79
CA LEU A 135 10.70 -11.04 7.18
C LEU A 135 10.24 -9.74 7.84
N ILE A 136 10.01 -8.70 7.05
CA ILE A 136 9.36 -7.45 7.44
C ILE A 136 8.04 -7.37 6.67
N VAL A 137 6.92 -7.23 7.37
CA VAL A 137 5.60 -7.12 6.73
C VAL A 137 5.15 -5.67 6.75
N ASP A 138 4.83 -5.14 5.58
CA ASP A 138 4.26 -3.81 5.41
C ASP A 138 2.73 -3.89 5.27
N TRP A 139 2.04 -3.44 6.31
CA TRP A 139 0.58 -3.43 6.44
C TRP A 139 -0.01 -2.15 5.86
N HIS A 140 -0.85 -2.32 4.83
CA HIS A 140 -1.66 -1.24 4.24
C HIS A 140 -3.14 -1.44 4.48
N ASN A 141 -3.57 -2.69 4.38
CA ASN A 141 -4.93 -3.12 4.64
C ASN A 141 -4.89 -4.59 5.07
N PHE A 142 -5.94 -5.05 5.74
CA PHE A 142 -6.09 -6.45 6.09
C PHE A 142 -6.73 -7.21 4.92
N GLY A 143 -6.12 -8.33 4.53
CA GLY A 143 -6.59 -9.17 3.46
C GLY A 143 -8.00 -9.70 3.71
N TYR A 144 -8.31 -10.12 4.94
CA TYR A 144 -9.66 -10.56 5.30
C TYR A 144 -10.69 -9.41 5.22
N SER A 145 -10.30 -8.17 5.53
CA SER A 145 -11.22 -7.02 5.44
C SER A 145 -11.61 -6.76 3.98
N LEU A 146 -10.64 -6.82 3.05
CA LEU A 146 -10.94 -6.73 1.61
C LEU A 146 -11.83 -7.86 1.14
N LEU A 147 -11.57 -9.08 1.60
CA LEU A 147 -12.40 -10.24 1.26
C LEU A 147 -13.84 -10.11 1.78
N ALA A 148 -14.03 -9.46 2.93
CA ALA A 148 -15.35 -9.21 3.52
C ALA A 148 -16.24 -8.28 2.67
N TYR A 149 -15.68 -7.46 1.76
CA TYR A 149 -16.49 -6.69 0.82
C TYR A 149 -17.13 -7.57 -0.27
N SER A 150 -16.50 -8.68 -0.61
CA SER A 150 -16.97 -9.58 -1.69
C SER A 150 -17.75 -10.78 -1.17
N LEU A 151 -17.74 -11.04 0.14
CA LEU A 151 -18.36 -12.21 0.77
C LEU A 151 -19.26 -11.81 1.92
N HIS A 152 -20.33 -12.57 2.13
CA HIS A 152 -21.18 -12.42 3.32
C HIS A 152 -20.37 -12.60 4.62
N ALA A 153 -20.75 -11.87 5.67
CA ALA A 153 -20.02 -11.85 6.96
C ALA A 153 -19.85 -13.23 7.63
N ARG A 154 -20.75 -14.19 7.35
CA ARG A 154 -20.70 -15.56 7.90
C ARG A 154 -20.00 -16.58 7.00
N HIS A 155 -19.42 -16.15 5.89
CA HIS A 155 -18.81 -17.05 4.92
C HIS A 155 -17.56 -17.75 5.52
N PRO A 156 -17.43 -19.09 5.43
CA PRO A 156 -16.33 -19.84 6.05
C PRO A 156 -14.94 -19.40 5.55
N LEU A 157 -14.84 -19.02 4.28
CA LEU A 157 -13.58 -18.49 3.71
C LEU A 157 -13.09 -17.23 4.42
N LEU A 158 -13.99 -16.37 4.89
CA LEU A 158 -13.62 -15.18 5.66
C LEU A 158 -12.96 -15.59 6.98
N ARG A 159 -13.53 -16.57 7.70
CA ARG A 159 -12.96 -17.10 8.94
C ARG A 159 -11.58 -17.71 8.72
N ILE A 160 -11.42 -18.48 7.64
CA ILE A 160 -10.13 -19.09 7.27
C ILE A 160 -9.11 -18.00 6.94
N ALA A 161 -9.46 -16.99 6.14
CA ALA A 161 -8.58 -15.90 5.79
C ALA A 161 -8.15 -15.08 7.01
N THR A 162 -9.09 -14.73 7.90
CA THR A 162 -8.79 -14.04 9.16
C THR A 162 -7.87 -14.88 10.05
N TRP A 163 -8.14 -16.17 10.21
CA TRP A 163 -7.28 -17.07 10.99
C TRP A 163 -5.88 -17.16 10.38
N TYR A 164 -5.78 -17.36 9.07
CA TYR A 164 -4.50 -17.46 8.36
C TYR A 164 -3.69 -16.17 8.56
N GLU A 165 -4.29 -15.02 8.29
CA GLU A 165 -3.60 -13.74 8.39
C GLU A 165 -3.11 -13.48 9.82
N ARG A 166 -3.94 -13.73 10.84
CA ARG A 166 -3.55 -13.63 12.26
C ARG A 166 -2.43 -14.59 12.63
N ARG A 167 -2.55 -15.85 12.22
CA ARG A 167 -1.62 -16.92 12.59
C ARG A 167 -0.23 -16.69 12.03
N PHE A 168 -0.18 -16.32 10.76
CA PHE A 168 1.06 -16.15 10.01
C PHE A 168 1.69 -14.77 10.22
N ALA A 169 0.93 -13.74 10.59
CA ALA A 169 1.48 -12.43 10.96
C ALA A 169 2.53 -12.55 12.08
N ARG A 170 2.30 -13.41 13.08
CA ARG A 170 3.15 -13.56 14.27
C ARG A 170 4.57 -14.07 14.00
N TYR A 171 4.84 -14.58 12.80
CA TYR A 171 6.12 -15.15 12.43
C TYR A 171 7.06 -14.17 11.72
N ALA A 172 6.60 -12.96 11.40
CA ALA A 172 7.49 -11.94 10.87
C ALA A 172 8.39 -11.37 11.98
N HIS A 173 9.55 -10.86 11.57
CA HIS A 173 10.52 -10.26 12.49
C HIS A 173 10.11 -8.85 12.91
N ALA A 174 9.57 -8.08 11.95
CA ALA A 174 9.09 -6.73 12.19
C ALA A 174 7.87 -6.41 11.30
N HIS A 175 7.13 -5.37 11.70
CA HIS A 175 5.94 -4.91 11.03
C HIS A 175 5.97 -3.40 10.84
N MET A 176 5.54 -2.95 9.67
CA MET A 176 5.27 -1.54 9.35
C MET A 176 3.77 -1.39 9.10
N CYS A 177 3.15 -0.30 9.50
CA CYS A 177 1.71 -0.10 9.32
C CYS A 177 1.35 1.36 9.07
N VAL A 178 0.31 1.62 8.25
CA VAL A 178 -0.10 3.00 7.88
C VAL A 178 -0.69 3.83 9.03
N THR A 179 -1.21 3.21 10.10
CA THR A 179 -1.93 3.92 11.16
C THR A 179 -1.71 3.34 12.55
N HIS A 180 -1.86 4.19 13.57
CA HIS A 180 -1.89 3.76 14.97
C HIS A 180 -3.04 2.79 15.26
N ALA A 181 -4.22 3.02 14.69
CA ALA A 181 -5.34 2.08 14.83
C ALA A 181 -5.00 0.68 14.31
N MET A 182 -4.27 0.58 13.20
CA MET A 182 -3.80 -0.72 12.70
C MET A 182 -2.76 -1.36 13.62
N LYS A 183 -1.85 -0.56 14.21
CA LYS A 183 -0.92 -1.05 15.24
C LYS A 183 -1.66 -1.67 16.42
N GLU A 184 -2.66 -1.00 16.97
CA GLU A 184 -3.46 -1.53 18.08
C GLU A 184 -4.13 -2.86 17.69
N ARG A 185 -4.69 -2.93 16.48
CA ARG A 185 -5.28 -4.18 15.96
C ARG A 185 -4.25 -5.31 15.85
N LEU A 186 -3.04 -5.04 15.38
CA LEU A 186 -1.96 -6.02 15.31
C LEU A 186 -1.52 -6.50 16.72
N ILE A 187 -1.49 -5.59 17.70
CA ILE A 187 -1.20 -5.94 19.10
C ILE A 187 -2.25 -6.92 19.64
N THR A 188 -3.54 -6.71 19.34
CA THR A 188 -4.60 -7.67 19.76
C THR A 188 -4.44 -9.07 19.15
N TRP A 189 -3.67 -9.22 18.06
CA TRP A 189 -3.36 -10.53 17.46
C TRP A 189 -2.18 -11.24 18.16
N GLY A 190 -1.59 -10.58 19.16
CA GLY A 190 -0.46 -11.07 19.95
C GLY A 190 0.90 -10.77 19.33
N LEU A 191 1.01 -9.70 18.53
CA LEU A 191 2.30 -9.20 18.04
C LEU A 191 2.92 -8.27 19.09
N ALA A 192 4.24 -8.34 19.25
CA ALA A 192 4.94 -7.51 20.22
C ALA A 192 4.91 -6.03 19.80
N PRO A 193 4.47 -5.08 20.66
CA PRO A 193 4.40 -3.66 20.31
C PRO A 193 5.72 -3.06 19.81
N ALA A 194 6.86 -3.55 20.30
CA ALA A 194 8.20 -3.14 19.89
C ALA A 194 8.58 -3.57 18.46
N SER A 195 7.92 -4.60 17.92
CA SER A 195 8.14 -5.06 16.54
C SER A 195 7.32 -4.27 15.51
N ILE A 196 6.37 -3.43 15.95
CA ILE A 196 5.41 -2.72 15.09
C ILE A 196 5.71 -1.22 15.03
N HIS A 197 6.04 -0.77 13.83
CA HIS A 197 6.36 0.62 13.52
C HIS A 197 5.24 1.24 12.70
N VAL A 198 4.75 2.41 13.12
CA VAL A 198 3.75 3.17 12.36
C VAL A 198 4.50 4.05 11.36
N MET A 199 4.18 3.91 10.09
CA MET A 199 4.69 4.69 8.97
C MET A 199 3.51 5.18 8.15
N HIS A 200 3.10 6.42 8.40
CA HIS A 200 2.04 7.06 7.65
C HIS A 200 2.42 7.23 6.18
N ASP A 201 1.45 7.03 5.29
CA ASP A 201 1.64 7.38 3.89
C ASP A 201 1.80 8.89 3.78
N ARG A 202 2.89 9.29 3.12
CA ARG A 202 3.10 10.68 2.74
C ARG A 202 2.93 10.78 1.23
N PRO A 203 2.13 11.75 0.76
CA PRO A 203 2.07 12.03 -0.66
C PRO A 203 3.46 12.45 -1.15
N ALA A 204 3.74 12.15 -2.41
CA ALA A 204 5.00 12.54 -3.01
C ALA A 204 5.19 14.06 -2.97
N PRO A 205 6.42 14.58 -2.94
CA PRO A 205 6.66 16.04 -2.90
C PRO A 205 6.04 16.80 -4.08
N TRP A 206 5.81 16.12 -5.21
CA TRP A 206 5.16 16.69 -6.40
C TRP A 206 3.62 16.60 -6.38
N PHE A 207 3.02 15.94 -5.40
CA PHE A 207 1.60 16.12 -5.11
C PHE A 207 1.42 17.46 -4.39
N ALA A 208 1.14 18.48 -5.18
CA ALA A 208 0.77 19.79 -4.67
C ALA A 208 -0.75 19.89 -4.48
N ARG A 209 -1.17 20.82 -3.63
CA ARG A 209 -2.58 21.22 -3.58
C ARG A 209 -2.95 21.81 -4.94
N ALA A 210 -4.05 21.34 -5.53
CA ALA A 210 -4.57 21.88 -6.78
C ALA A 210 -4.84 23.39 -6.61
N THR A 211 -4.51 24.18 -7.63
CA THR A 211 -4.86 25.60 -7.65
C THR A 211 -6.37 25.77 -7.86
N LEU A 212 -6.90 26.99 -7.65
CA LEU A 212 -8.30 27.28 -7.95
C LEU A 212 -8.63 27.01 -9.42
N ALA A 213 -7.70 27.33 -10.32
CA ALA A 213 -7.83 27.06 -11.75
C ALA A 213 -7.89 25.57 -12.05
N ASP A 214 -6.94 24.79 -11.51
CA ASP A 214 -6.93 23.32 -11.67
C ASP A 214 -8.21 22.68 -11.12
N THR A 215 -8.70 23.19 -9.98
CA THR A 215 -9.93 22.72 -9.33
C THR A 215 -11.14 23.05 -10.19
N HIS A 216 -11.25 24.28 -10.69
CA HIS A 216 -12.35 24.70 -11.57
C HIS A 216 -12.35 23.91 -12.88
N GLU A 217 -11.19 23.71 -13.50
CA GLU A 217 -11.02 22.90 -14.70
C GLU A 217 -11.45 21.44 -14.46
N LEU A 218 -10.98 20.84 -13.36
CA LEU A 218 -11.36 19.49 -12.98
C LEU A 218 -12.87 19.38 -12.75
N LEU A 219 -13.44 20.27 -11.93
CA LEU A 219 -14.87 20.29 -11.61
C LEU A 219 -15.73 20.48 -12.86
N THR A 220 -15.31 21.35 -13.78
CA THR A 220 -15.99 21.56 -15.06
C THR A 220 -15.95 20.30 -15.93
N ARG A 221 -14.81 19.58 -15.96
CA ARG A 221 -14.69 18.32 -16.70
C ARG A 221 -15.54 17.19 -16.13
N ILE A 222 -15.62 17.08 -14.81
CA ILE A 222 -16.37 15.99 -14.16
C ILE A 222 -17.85 16.35 -13.95
N SER A 223 -18.21 17.63 -14.01
CA SER A 223 -19.57 18.15 -13.82
C SER A 223 -20.63 17.39 -14.64
N PRO A 224 -20.43 17.15 -15.96
CA PRO A 224 -21.38 16.38 -16.77
C PRO A 224 -21.60 14.94 -16.29
N HIS A 225 -20.61 14.34 -15.61
CA HIS A 225 -20.67 12.98 -15.10
C HIS A 225 -21.24 12.88 -13.69
N LEU A 226 -21.27 13.99 -12.94
CA LEU A 226 -21.75 14.01 -11.57
C LEU A 226 -23.27 14.15 -11.47
N GLY A 227 -23.98 14.52 -12.55
CA GLY A 227 -25.44 14.67 -12.57
C GLY A 227 -26.00 15.77 -11.65
N VAL A 228 -25.19 16.32 -10.74
CA VAL A 228 -25.57 17.28 -9.69
C VAL A 228 -25.37 18.74 -10.13
N LEU A 229 -24.64 19.00 -11.21
CA LEU A 229 -24.33 20.36 -11.70
C LEU A 229 -25.05 20.73 -13.01
N ALA A 230 -25.90 19.84 -13.53
CA ALA A 230 -26.67 20.10 -14.75
C ALA A 230 -27.86 21.04 -14.51
N GLU A 231 -28.34 21.14 -13.26
CA GLU A 231 -29.24 22.20 -12.85
C GLU A 231 -28.38 23.39 -12.42
N ARG A 232 -28.22 24.37 -13.33
CA ARG A 232 -27.91 25.73 -12.86
C ARG A 232 -29.18 26.19 -12.13
N PRO A 233 -29.16 26.42 -10.81
CA PRO A 233 -30.17 27.31 -10.26
C PRO A 233 -29.97 28.63 -11.01
N GLU A 234 -31.05 29.22 -11.54
CA GLU A 234 -31.02 30.64 -11.87
C GLU A 234 -30.60 31.37 -10.61
N VAL A 235 -29.35 31.84 -10.59
CA VAL A 235 -28.87 32.70 -9.52
C VAL A 235 -29.49 34.06 -9.80
N GLU A 236 -30.71 34.27 -9.29
CA GLU A 236 -31.16 35.63 -8.99
C GLU A 236 -30.13 36.26 -8.05
N ALA A 237 -29.78 37.50 -8.33
CA ALA A 237 -28.73 38.25 -7.66
C ALA A 237 -29.12 38.68 -6.24
N ASP A 238 -29.73 37.80 -5.47
CA ASP A 238 -30.03 37.98 -4.05
C ASP A 238 -29.05 37.14 -3.24
N GLY A 239 -28.42 37.80 -2.27
CA GLY A 239 -27.23 37.33 -1.57
C GLY A 239 -27.25 35.85 -1.18
N PHE A 240 -26.09 35.22 -1.37
CA PHE A 240 -25.82 33.83 -0.99
C PHE A 240 -26.09 33.64 0.51
N THR A 241 -27.31 33.25 0.87
CA THR A 241 -27.66 32.85 2.23
C THR A 241 -27.33 31.37 2.34
N LEU A 242 -26.20 31.08 2.98
CA LEU A 242 -25.90 29.72 3.41
C LEU A 242 -27.06 29.25 4.29
N ASP A 243 -27.73 28.18 3.87
CA ASP A 243 -28.67 27.47 4.71
C ASP A 243 -27.92 27.07 6.01
N PRO A 244 -28.33 27.57 7.19
CA PRO A 244 -27.61 27.37 8.43
C PRO A 244 -27.51 25.89 8.82
N THR A 245 -28.31 25.01 8.21
CA THR A 245 -28.22 23.56 8.41
C THR A 245 -27.01 22.91 7.73
N TRP A 246 -26.49 23.49 6.64
CA TRP A 246 -25.32 22.99 5.91
C TRP A 246 -23.98 23.45 6.53
N ALA A 247 -24.00 24.53 7.32
CA ALA A 247 -22.81 25.05 7.99
C ALA A 247 -22.42 24.27 9.26
N ASP A 248 -23.36 23.53 9.86
CA ASP A 248 -23.19 22.87 11.17
C ASP A 248 -22.34 21.56 11.14
N PRO A 249 -22.32 20.72 10.10
CA PRO A 249 -21.54 19.47 10.13
C PRO A 249 -20.03 19.68 10.01
N ILE A 250 -19.59 20.63 9.19
CA ILE A 250 -18.17 20.83 8.87
C ILE A 250 -17.48 21.70 9.94
N SER A 251 -18.18 22.71 10.46
CA SER A 251 -17.68 23.58 11.53
C SER A 251 -17.43 22.81 12.83
N ARG A 252 -18.35 21.90 13.22
CA ARG A 252 -18.16 21.00 14.37
C ARG A 252 -16.98 20.05 14.23
N VAL A 253 -16.65 19.62 13.01
CA VAL A 253 -15.51 18.72 12.74
C VAL A 253 -14.18 19.48 12.77
N LEU A 254 -14.18 20.76 12.45
CA LEU A 254 -12.96 21.58 12.38
C LEU A 254 -12.67 22.41 13.63
N GLY A 255 -13.60 22.49 14.59
CA GLY A 255 -13.41 23.23 15.84
C GLY A 255 -13.17 24.74 15.63
N LEU A 256 -13.69 25.28 14.52
CA LEU A 256 -13.59 26.70 14.20
C LEU A 256 -14.92 27.37 14.53
N ASP A 257 -14.96 28.11 15.63
CA ASP A 257 -16.04 29.04 15.95
C ASP A 257 -15.96 30.20 14.95
N LEU A 258 -16.65 30.07 13.82
CA LEU A 258 -16.81 31.18 12.89
C LEU A 258 -17.95 32.08 13.36
N LEU A 259 -17.57 33.35 13.54
CA LEU A 259 -18.31 34.56 13.91
C LEU A 259 -19.83 34.52 13.71
N GLU A 260 -20.55 35.07 14.70
CA GLU A 260 -22.00 35.10 14.75
C GLU A 260 -22.66 35.71 13.50
N PRO A 261 -23.84 35.21 13.09
CA PRO A 261 -24.54 35.68 11.90
C PRO A 261 -25.05 37.11 12.12
N GLY A 262 -24.56 38.07 11.32
CA GLY A 262 -25.04 39.46 11.33
C GLY A 262 -24.01 40.55 11.01
N SER A 263 -22.74 40.21 10.80
CA SER A 263 -21.71 41.21 10.44
C SER A 263 -21.62 41.39 8.92
N THR A 264 -22.27 42.44 8.42
CA THR A 264 -22.14 42.92 7.04
C THR A 264 -20.71 43.42 6.82
N VAL A 265 -19.90 42.70 6.03
CA VAL A 265 -18.61 43.22 5.56
C VAL A 265 -18.90 44.15 4.39
N LEU A 266 -18.99 45.46 4.68
CA LEU A 266 -18.94 46.50 3.67
C LEU A 266 -17.56 46.48 3.01
N THR A 267 -17.49 45.97 1.79
CA THR A 267 -16.36 46.21 0.90
C THR A 267 -16.42 47.67 0.44
N GLN A 268 -15.64 48.54 1.09
CA GLN A 268 -15.22 49.80 0.48
C GLN A 268 -13.83 49.63 -0.11
N HIS A 269 -13.72 49.75 -1.42
CA HIS A 269 -12.55 50.32 -2.09
C HIS A 269 -13.02 50.98 -3.41
N PRO A 270 -12.28 52.00 -3.87
CA PRO A 270 -12.79 53.32 -4.27
C PRO A 270 -13.63 53.37 -5.54
#